data_AF-A0A4Q1ABK4-F1
#
_entry.id   AF-A0A4Q1ABK4-F1
#
_cell.length_a   1.000
_cell.length_b   1.000
_cell.length_c   1.000
_cell.angle_alpha   90.00
_cell.angle_beta   90.00
_cell.angle_gamma   90.00
#
_symmetry.space_group_name_H-M   'P 1'
#
loop_
_entity.id
_entity.type
_entity.pdbx_description
1 polymer ?
#
loop_
_entity_poly.entity_id
_entity_poly.type
_entity_poly.pdbx_seq_one_letter_code
_entity_poly.pdbx_strand_id
1 'polypeptide(L)'
;MGYHDLFSGFQNSLSYMGQAQGRIQEGFYRAYDKENPITPQQSADFTSAFVEEDFAARLAEAQLKALKSHDEMTQTLINIKS
;
A
#
# COMPACT_ATOMS: atom_id res chain seq x y z
N MET A 1 5.70 -4.13 -19.31
CA MET A 1 4.64 -4.12 -18.28
C MET A 1 3.50 -3.30 -18.83
N GLY A 2 2.33 -3.92 -19.02
CA GLY A 2 1.15 -3.27 -19.61
C GLY A 2 0.35 -2.47 -18.58
N TYR A 3 -0.63 -1.69 -19.04
CA TYR A 3 -1.55 -0.91 -18.19
C TYR A 3 -2.26 -1.80 -17.13
N HIS A 4 -2.62 -3.03 -17.52
CA HIS A 4 -3.26 -4.00 -16.63
C HIS A 4 -2.34 -4.45 -15.47
N ASP A 5 -1.03 -4.58 -15.73
CA ASP A 5 -0.04 -4.96 -14.70
C ASP A 5 0.13 -3.82 -13.68
N LEU A 6 0.15 -2.57 -14.14
CA LEU A 6 0.25 -1.39 -13.28
C LEU A 6 -0.99 -1.21 -12.41
N PHE A 7 -2.18 -1.42 -12.98
CA PHE A 7 -3.44 -1.33 -12.24
C PHE A 7 -3.59 -2.43 -11.20
N SER A 8 -3.28 -3.68 -11.58
CA SER A 8 -3.28 -4.81 -10.64
C SER A 8 -2.26 -4.59 -9.52
N GLY A 9 -1.08 -4.07 -9.86
CA GLY A 9 -0.06 -3.67 -8.89
C GLY A 9 -0.58 -2.63 -7.89
N PHE A 10 -1.26 -1.58 -8.38
CA PHE A 10 -1.86 -0.55 -7.53
C PHE A 10 -2.89 -1.12 -6.56
N GLN A 11 -3.80 -1.97 -7.05
CA GLN A 11 -4.80 -2.63 -6.20
C GLN A 11 -4.16 -3.52 -5.12
N ASN A 12 -3.10 -4.25 -5.47
CA ASN A 12 -2.37 -5.07 -4.51
C ASN A 12 -1.70 -4.22 -3.43
N SER A 13 -1.07 -3.10 -3.80
CA SER A 13 -0.47 -2.17 -2.84
C SER A 13 -1.49 -1.62 -1.85
N LEU A 14 -2.69 -1.25 -2.30
CA LEU A 14 -3.78 -0.82 -1.41
C LEU A 14 -4.24 -1.94 -0.46
N SER A 15 -4.30 -3.18 -0.94
CA SER A 15 -4.64 -4.34 -0.12
C SER A 15 -3.59 -4.57 0.98
N TYR A 16 -2.30 -4.50 0.64
CA TYR A 16 -1.21 -4.62 1.61
C TYR A 16 -1.23 -3.51 2.65
N MET A 17 -1.52 -2.27 2.26
CA MET A 17 -1.73 -1.17 3.21
C MET A 17 -2.86 -1.49 4.20
N GLY A 18 -4.01 -1.95 3.71
CA GLY A 18 -5.15 -2.29 4.58
C GLY A 18 -4.83 -3.42 5.57
N GLN A 19 -4.09 -4.44 5.13
CA GLN A 19 -3.64 -5.54 6.00
C GLN A 19 -2.64 -5.07 7.06
N ALA A 20 -1.71 -4.19 6.69
CA ALA A 20 -0.77 -3.57 7.63
C ALA A 20 -1.50 -2.71 8.67
N GLN A 21 -2.47 -1.89 8.25
CA GLN A 21 -3.30 -1.09 9.16
C GLN A 21 -4.05 -1.91 10.20
N GLY A 22 -4.61 -3.07 9.81
CA GLY A 22 -5.27 -3.98 10.75
C GLY A 22 -4.33 -4.44 11.88
N ARG A 23 -3.08 -4.80 11.53
CA ARG A 23 -2.06 -5.20 12.51
C ARG A 23 -1.58 -4.03 13.37
N ILE A 24 -1.46 -2.83 12.81
CA ILE A 24 -1.13 -1.62 13.57
C ILE A 24 -2.21 -1.33 14.62
N GLN A 25 -3.49 -1.39 14.23
CA GLN A 25 -4.60 -1.17 15.16
C GLN A 25 -4.63 -2.23 16.27
N GLU A 26 -4.41 -3.50 15.95
CA GLU A 26 -4.30 -4.56 16.95
C GLU A 26 -3.14 -4.32 17.91
N GLY A 27 -1.96 -3.94 17.39
CA GLY A 27 -0.79 -3.65 18.22
C GLY A 27 -1.02 -2.47 19.17
N PHE A 28 -1.69 -1.41 18.73
CA PHE A 28 -2.12 -0.33 19.62
C PHE A 28 -3.10 -0.82 20.68
N TYR A 29 -4.13 -1.58 20.30
CA TYR A 29 -5.11 -2.13 21.24
C TYR A 29 -4.42 -2.96 22.34
N ARG A 30 -3.48 -3.84 21.95
CA ARG A 30 -2.69 -4.66 22.88
C ARG A 30 -1.73 -3.86 23.74
N ALA A 31 -1.13 -2.79 23.22
CA ALA A 31 -0.26 -1.92 24.00
C ALA A 31 -0.99 -1.22 25.17
N TYR A 32 -2.31 -1.05 25.07
CA TYR A 32 -3.15 -0.50 26.15
C TYR A 32 -3.77 -1.57 27.06
N ASP A 33 -3.69 -2.86 26.70
CA ASP A 33 -4.16 -3.98 27.52
C ASP A 33 -3.17 -4.26 28.66
N LYS A 34 -3.48 -3.76 29.86
CA LYS A 34 -2.64 -3.90 31.06
C LYS A 34 -2.66 -5.30 31.67
N GLU A 35 -3.65 -6.12 31.30
CA GLU A 35 -3.81 -7.47 31.85
C GLU A 35 -3.06 -8.51 31.00
N ASN A 36 -2.95 -8.26 29.69
CA ASN A 36 -2.24 -9.14 28.75
C ASN A 36 -1.14 -8.37 28.02
N PRO A 37 0.06 -8.25 28.61
CA PRO A 37 1.15 -7.53 27.98
C PRO A 37 1.51 -8.14 26.62
N ILE A 38 1.84 -7.27 25.66
CA ILE A 38 2.23 -7.67 24.31
C ILE A 38 3.44 -8.61 24.37
N THR A 39 3.37 -9.71 23.63
CA THR A 39 4.53 -10.61 23.49
C THR A 39 5.60 -9.98 22.59
N PRO A 40 6.87 -10.41 22.70
CA PRO A 40 7.93 -9.92 21.80
C PRO A 40 7.60 -10.13 20.31
N GLN A 41 6.96 -11.24 19.96
CA GLN A 41 6.54 -11.52 18.58
C GLN A 41 5.48 -10.52 18.10
N GLN A 42 4.44 -10.28 18.89
CA GLN A 42 3.41 -9.30 18.56
C GLN A 42 3.97 -7.87 18.48
N SER A 43 4.95 -7.55 19.32
CA SER A 43 5.66 -6.26 19.24
C SER A 43 6.43 -6.15 17.93
N ALA A 44 7.10 -7.22 17.48
CA ALA A 44 7.80 -7.24 16.20
C ALA A 44 6.83 -7.09 15.02
N ASP A 45 5.74 -7.87 15.02
CA ASP A 45 4.69 -7.83 13.98
C ASP A 45 4.02 -6.46 13.90
N PHE A 46 3.81 -5.81 15.05
CA PHE A 46 3.31 -4.43 15.13
C PHE A 46 4.31 -3.43 14.51
N THR A 47 5.59 -3.52 14.88
CA THR A 47 6.60 -2.60 14.34
C THR A 47 6.87 -2.80 12.85
N SER A 48 6.84 -4.04 12.35
CA SER A 48 7.02 -4.32 10.92
C SER A 48 5.85 -3.81 10.11
N ALA A 49 4.63 -3.86 10.66
CA ALA A 49 3.43 -3.38 9.99
C ALA A 49 3.50 -1.89 9.61
N PHE A 50 4.16 -1.02 10.39
CA PHE A 50 4.38 0.39 9.98
C PHE A 50 5.26 0.52 8.74
N VAL A 51 6.34 -0.27 8.67
CA VAL A 51 7.25 -0.26 7.53
C VAL A 51 6.53 -0.82 6.29
N GLU A 52 5.73 -1.87 6.48
CA GLU A 52 4.92 -2.47 5.42
C GLU A 52 3.84 -1.52 4.91
N GLU A 53 3.17 -0.77 5.79
CA GLU A 53 2.19 0.25 5.40
C GLU A 53 2.85 1.39 4.61
N ASP A 54 3.96 1.97 5.11
CA ASP A 54 4.68 3.06 4.42
C ASP A 54 5.22 2.61 3.06
N PHE A 55 5.79 1.41 3.00
CA PHE A 55 6.27 0.84 1.74
C PHE A 55 5.13 0.65 0.74
N ALA A 56 4.02 0.07 1.17
CA ALA A 56 2.86 -0.15 0.31
C ALA A 56 2.23 1.18 -0.17
N ALA A 57 2.21 2.22 0.69
CA ALA A 57 1.77 3.55 0.32
C ALA A 57 2.65 4.17 -0.78
N ARG A 58 3.98 4.13 -0.62
CA ARG A 58 4.93 4.63 -1.62
C ARG A 58 4.83 3.86 -2.93
N LEU A 59 4.64 2.54 -2.86
CA LEU A 59 4.46 1.70 -4.04
C LEU A 59 3.16 2.04 -4.79
N ALA A 60 2.06 2.22 -4.05
CA ALA A 60 0.79 2.66 -4.62
C ALA A 60 0.91 4.05 -5.29
N GLU A 61 1.60 4.99 -4.66
CA GLU A 61 1.85 6.32 -5.23
C GLU A 61 2.65 6.24 -6.53
N ALA A 62 3.72 5.44 -6.56
CA ALA A 62 4.53 5.24 -7.76
C ALA A 62 3.72 4.60 -8.90
N GLN A 63 2.89 3.60 -8.60
CA GLN A 63 2.03 2.93 -9.57
C GLN A 63 0.94 3.87 -10.11
N LEU A 64 0.32 4.69 -9.24
CA LEU A 64 -0.65 5.70 -9.64
C LEU A 64 -0.02 6.75 -10.56
N LYS A 65 1.20 7.19 -10.27
CA LYS A 65 1.94 8.12 -11.14
C LYS A 65 2.20 7.51 -12.51
N ALA A 66 2.62 6.24 -12.56
CA ALA A 66 2.82 5.53 -13.82
C ALA A 66 1.53 5.39 -14.64
N LEU A 67 0.40 5.07 -14.00
CA LEU A 67 -0.90 5.00 -14.65
C LEU A 67 -1.31 6.35 -15.26
N LYS A 68 -1.14 7.46 -14.52
CA LYS A 68 -1.41 8.81 -15.03
C LYS A 68 -0.57 9.17 -16.24
N SER A 69 0.74 8.91 -16.19
CA SER A 69 1.62 9.18 -17.34
C SER A 69 1.27 8.33 -18.56
N HIS A 70 0.81 7.09 -18.37
CA HIS A 70 0.36 6.25 -19.47
C HIS A 70 -0.95 6.78 -20.09
N ASP A 71 -1.88 7.27 -19.27
CA ASP A 71 -3.13 7.87 -19.74
C ASP A 71 -2.87 9.16 -20.54
N GLU A 72 -2.04 10.07 -20.01
CA GLU A 72 -1.62 11.32 -20.68
C GLU A 72 -0.95 11.04 -22.05
N MET A 73 -0.07 10.05 -22.12
CA MET A 73 0.57 9.64 -23.36
C MET A 73 -0.46 9.10 -24.37
N THR A 74 -1.40 8.29 -23.91
CA THR A 74 -2.45 7.71 -24.75
C THR A 74 -3.35 8.81 -25.33
N GLN A 75 -3.78 9.77 -24.51
CA GLN A 75 -4.53 10.95 -24.95
C GLN A 75 -3.76 11.77 -25.98
N THR A 76 -2.46 12.00 -25.76
CA THR A 76 -1.61 12.72 -26.71
C THR A 76 -1.55 12.01 -28.06
N LEU A 77 -1.40 10.68 -28.08
CA LEU A 77 -1.36 9.90 -29.32
C LEU A 77 -2.70 9.93 -30.08
N ILE A 78 -3.83 9.91 -29.37
CA ILE A 78 -5.16 10.07 -29.97
C ILE A 78 -5.29 11.44 -30.63
N ASN A 79 -4.89 12.50 -29.92
CA ASN A 79 -4.94 13.88 -30.43
C ASN A 79 -4.05 14.10 -31.67
N ILE A 80 -2.89 13.43 -31.76
CA ILE A 80 -2.00 13.53 -32.95
C ILE A 80 -2.58 12.82 -34.17
N LYS A 81 -3.36 11.75 -33.98
CA LYS A 81 -4.00 11.00 -35.08
C LYS A 81 -5.28 11.64 -35.60
N SER A 82 -5.87 12.58 -34.85
CA SER A 82 -7.13 13.27 -35.15
C SER A 82 -6.88 14.49 -36.04
#